data_AF-A0A418WMC4-F1
#
_entry.id   AF-A0A418WMC4-F1
#
_cell.length_a   1.000
_cell.length_b   1.000
_cell.length_c   1.000
_cell.angle_alpha   90.00
_cell.angle_beta   90.00
_cell.angle_gamma   90.00
#
_symmetry.space_group_name_H-M   'P 1'
#
loop_
_entity.id
_entity.type
_entity.pdbx_description
1 polymer ?
#
loop_
_entity_poly.entity_id
_entity_poly.type
_entity_poly.pdbx_seq_one_letter_code
_entity_poly.pdbx_strand_id
1 'polypeptide(L)'
;MHPEDVKAEIRKRFRTVASFERSFNLPGKSVTDLLRGYKSQRVSDAIQSVISRPVSEFVQSEDSDVSENDSAAHRLNAEAR
;
A
#
# COMPACT_ATOMS: atom_id res chain seq x y z
N MET A 1 -2.10 4.52 16.76
CA MET A 1 -2.35 4.16 15.36
C MET A 1 -1.59 2.87 15.07
N HIS A 2 -2.25 1.80 14.64
CA HIS A 2 -1.55 0.56 14.36
C HIS A 2 -0.84 0.62 13.00
N PRO A 3 0.28 -0.11 12.82
CA PRO A 3 0.98 -0.19 11.54
C PRO A 3 0.08 -0.65 10.38
N GLU A 4 -0.88 -1.52 10.67
CA GLU A 4 -1.83 -2.01 9.67
C GLU A 4 -2.86 -0.94 9.27
N ASP A 5 -3.25 -0.04 10.17
CA ASP A 5 -4.13 1.10 9.83
C ASP A 5 -3.44 2.04 8.85
N VAL A 6 -2.15 2.32 9.07
CA VAL A 6 -1.34 3.15 8.17
C VAL A 6 -1.25 2.52 6.79
N LYS A 7 -0.96 1.23 6.71
CA LYS A 7 -0.92 0.52 5.43
C LYS A 7 -2.28 0.48 4.74
N ALA A 8 -3.36 0.28 5.51
CA ALA A 8 -4.71 0.27 4.97
C ALA A 8 -5.06 1.63 4.37
N GLU A 9 -4.73 2.72 5.05
CA GLU A 9 -4.97 4.07 4.57
C GLU A 9 -4.15 4.40 3.31
N ILE A 10 -2.87 3.99 3.29
CA ILE A 10 -2.02 4.10 2.10
C ILE A 10 -2.62 3.30 0.94
N ARG A 11 -3.07 2.06 1.17
CA ARG A 11 -3.66 1.20 0.13
C ARG A 11 -4.96 1.76 -0.42
N LYS A 12 -5.82 2.38 0.41
CA LYS A 12 -7.06 3.03 -0.06
C LYS A 12 -6.78 4.13 -1.07
N ARG A 13 -5.65 4.84 -0.94
CA ARG A 13 -5.32 6.03 -1.74
C ARG A 13 -4.40 5.72 -2.91
N PHE A 14 -3.40 4.87 -2.71
CA PHE A 14 -2.34 4.58 -3.67
C PHE A 14 -2.40 3.15 -4.24
N ARG A 15 -3.41 2.35 -3.87
CA ARG A 15 -3.56 0.90 -4.14
C ARG A 15 -2.54 0.03 -3.43
N THR A 16 -1.26 0.41 -3.46
CA THR A 16 -0.16 -0.33 -2.83
C THR A 16 0.78 0.59 -2.07
N VAL A 17 1.51 0.03 -1.09
CA VAL A 17 2.56 0.76 -0.35
C VAL A 17 3.70 1.17 -1.29
N ALA A 18 4.05 0.31 -2.25
CA ALA A 18 5.09 0.60 -3.23
C ALA A 18 4.70 1.77 -4.16
N SER A 19 3.42 1.89 -4.52
CA SER A 19 2.92 3.02 -5.30
C SER A 19 3.08 4.34 -4.54
N PHE A 20 2.72 4.36 -3.25
CA PHE A 20 2.98 5.50 -2.38
C PHE A 20 4.48 5.84 -2.30
N GLU A 21 5.34 4.84 -2.10
CA GLU A 21 6.80 5.06 -2.07
C GLU A 21 7.29 5.70 -3.39
N ARG A 22 6.76 5.31 -4.55
CA ARG A 22 7.08 5.95 -5.83
C ARG A 22 6.55 7.37 -5.94
N SER A 23 5.30 7.62 -5.56
CA SER A 23 4.67 8.94 -5.63
C SER A 23 5.37 9.99 -4.77
N PHE A 24 5.97 9.56 -3.65
CA PHE A 24 6.72 10.44 -2.74
C PHE A 24 8.25 10.36 -2.93
N ASN A 25 8.72 9.66 -3.98
CA ASN A 25 10.14 9.45 -4.26
C ASN A 25 10.91 8.98 -3.01
N LEU A 26 10.37 7.94 -2.36
CA LEU A 26 10.91 7.29 -1.17
C LEU A 26 11.65 6.00 -1.54
N PRO A 27 12.64 5.59 -0.73
CA PRO A 27 13.28 4.28 -0.91
C PRO A 27 12.25 3.16 -0.75
N GLY A 28 12.41 2.09 -1.53
CA GLY A 28 11.58 0.89 -1.39
C GLY A 28 11.68 0.30 0.02
N LYS A 29 10.56 -0.17 0.56
CA LYS A 29 10.43 -0.72 1.93
C LYS A 29 10.59 0.30 3.06
N SER A 30 10.84 1.57 2.77
CA SER A 30 11.03 2.61 3.79
C SER A 30 9.81 2.80 4.69
N VAL A 31 8.60 2.57 4.18
CA VAL A 31 7.37 2.56 5.00
C VAL A 31 7.37 1.38 5.97
N THR A 32 7.80 0.21 5.51
CA THR A 32 7.87 -0.99 6.36
C THR A 32 8.93 -0.84 7.44
N ASP A 33 10.06 -0.22 7.13
CA ASP A 33 11.12 0.07 8.09
C ASP A 33 10.65 1.07 9.15
N LEU A 34 9.98 2.15 8.74
CA LEU A 34 9.39 3.10 9.69
C LEU A 34 8.41 2.39 10.64
N LEU A 35 7.51 1.56 10.09
CA LEU A 35 6.53 0.80 10.86
C LEU A 35 7.15 -0.29 11.77
N ARG A 36 8.36 -0.74 11.45
CA ARG A 36 9.17 -1.64 12.30
C ARG A 36 9.94 -0.91 13.40
N GLY A 37 9.89 0.43 13.43
CA GLY A 37 10.52 1.26 14.45
C GLY A 37 11.81 1.96 14.01
N TYR A 38 12.21 1.86 12.74
CA TYR A 38 13.32 2.64 12.22
C TYR A 38 12.93 4.12 12.12
N LYS A 39 13.87 5.02 12.45
CA LYS A 39 13.63 6.46 12.39
C LYS A 39 13.89 6.97 10.98
N SER A 40 12.83 7.43 10.31
CA SER A 40 12.95 8.16 9.04
C SER A 40 11.97 9.31 9.03
N GLN A 41 12.47 10.52 9.30
CA GLN A 41 11.63 11.72 9.38
C GLN A 41 10.90 11.98 8.07
N ARG A 42 11.60 11.85 6.94
CA ARG A 42 11.05 12.04 5.60
C ARG A 42 9.84 11.14 5.32
N VAL A 43 9.90 9.88 5.74
CA VAL A 43 8.81 8.90 5.54
C VAL A 43 7.65 9.20 6.48
N SER A 44 7.96 9.56 7.73
CA SER A 44 6.96 9.97 8.72
C SER A 44 6.16 11.19 8.24
N ASP A 45 6.85 12.21 7.74
CA ASP A 45 6.22 13.44 7.24
C ASP A 45 5.33 13.16 6.02
N ALA A 46 5.79 12.31 5.10
CA ALA A 46 5.01 11.89 3.94
C ALA A 46 3.74 11.15 4.36
N ILE A 47 3.83 10.19 5.28
CA ILE A 47 2.69 9.44 5.81
C ILE A 47 1.71 10.38 6.53
N GLN A 48 2.21 11.29 7.37
CA GLN A 48 1.40 12.26 8.08
C GLN A 48 0.66 13.18 7.09
N SER A 49 1.32 13.65 6.04
CA SER A 49 0.72 14.50 5.01
C SER A 49 -0.47 13.85 4.30
N VAL A 50 -0.43 12.53 4.15
CA VAL A 50 -1.52 11.74 3.55
C VAL A 50 -2.64 11.54 4.56
N ILE A 51 -2.33 11.07 5.76
CA ILE A 51 -3.34 10.76 6.78
C ILE A 51 -4.11 12.01 7.22
N SER A 52 -3.43 13.16 7.31
CA SER A 52 -4.06 14.42 7.70
C SER A 52 -4.99 15.01 6.64
N ARG A 53 -4.93 14.55 5.38
CA ARG A 53 -5.84 15.02 4.32
C ARG A 53 -7.05 14.09 4.20
N PRO A 54 -8.29 14.62 4.11
CA PRO A 54 -9.47 13.78 3.93
C PRO A 54 -9.47 13.12 2.54
N VAL A 55 -9.90 11.85 2.49
CA VAL A 55 -9.93 11.04 1.26
C VAL A 55 -10.80 11.68 0.17
N SER A 56 -11.80 12.46 0.55
CA SER A 56 -12.72 13.17 -0.35
C SER A 56 -12.06 14.21 -1.26
N GLU A 57 -10.86 14.69 -0.94
CA GLU A 57 -10.12 15.66 -1.77
C GLU A 57 -9.29 14.99 -2.87
N PHE A 58 -9.07 13.68 -2.80
CA PHE A 58 -8.38 12.93 -3.84
C PHE A 58 -9.40 12.50 -4.90
N VAL A 59 -9.71 13.41 -5.81
CA VAL A 59 -10.48 13.10 -7.03
C VAL A 59 -9.77 11.95 -7.74
N GLN A 60 -10.50 10.86 -7.94
CA GLN A 60 -10.02 9.63 -8.56
C GLN A 60 -9.49 9.93 -9.97
N SER A 61 -8.17 10.03 -10.12
CA SER A 61 -7.53 9.89 -11.42
C SER A 61 -7.50 8.41 -11.79
N GLU A 62 -8.13 8.09 -12.90
CA GLU A 62 -8.38 6.75 -13.42
C GLU A 62 -7.08 6.09 -13.94
N ASP A 63 -6.30 5.47 -13.05
CA ASP A 63 -5.22 4.57 -13.50
C ASP A 63 -5.57 3.12 -13.13
N SER A 64 -6.60 2.60 -13.79
CA SER A 64 -6.90 1.16 -13.82
C SER A 64 -5.81 0.40 -14.55
N ASP A 65 -4.79 -0.03 -13.81
CA ASP A 65 -3.99 -1.20 -14.18
C ASP A 65 -4.11 -2.23 -13.06
N VAL A 66 -5.14 -3.07 -13.16
CA VAL A 66 -5.29 -4.28 -12.36
C VAL A 66 -4.48 -5.36 -13.07
N SER A 67 -3.17 -5.42 -12.83
CA SER A 67 -2.41 -6.62 -13.17
C SER A 67 -2.95 -7.75 -12.30
N GLU A 68 -3.74 -8.60 -12.92
CA GLU A 68 -4.31 -9.83 -12.38
C GLU A 68 -3.22 -10.59 -11.62
N ASN A 69 -3.39 -10.72 -10.32
CA ASN A 69 -2.57 -11.62 -9.53
C ASN A 69 -3.06 -13.03 -9.84
N ASP A 70 -2.50 -13.63 -10.89
CA ASP A 70 -2.76 -14.99 -11.35
C ASP A 70 -2.62 -15.95 -10.16
N SER A 71 -3.76 -16.21 -9.53
CA SER A 71 -3.87 -17.07 -8.37
C SER A 71 -4.05 -18.48 -8.91
N ALA A 72 -3.00 -19.02 -9.53
CA ALA A 72 -2.88 -20.41 -9.91
C ALA A 72 -2.79 -21.28 -8.64
N ALA A 73 -3.93 -21.48 -7.97
CA ALA A 73 -4.08 -22.41 -6.87
C ALA A 73 -5.45 -23.11 -6.95
N HIS A 74 -5.80 -23.63 -8.12
CA HIS A 74 -6.90 -24.59 -8.23
C HIS A 74 -6.42 -25.99 -7.79
N ARG A 75 -6.65 -26.23 -6.50
CA ARG A 75 -6.78 -27.53 -5.82
C ARG A 75 -7.33 -28.62 -6.75
N LEU A 76 -6.47 -29.53 -7.23
CA LEU A 76 -6.88 -30.79 -7.85
C LEU A 76 -6.94 -31.88 -6.77
N ASN A 77 -8.10 -32.03 -6.11
CA ASN A 77 -8.42 -33.31 -5.48
C ASN A 77 -8.94 -34.24 -6.59
N ALA A 78 -8.04 -35.00 -7.17
CA ALA A 78 -8.40 -36.11 -8.06
C ALA A 78 -8.68 -37.37 -7.21
N GLU A 79 -9.88 -37.45 -6.64
CA GLU A 79 -10.48 -38.74 -6.30
C GLU A 79 -11.35 -39.18 -7.48
N ALA A 80 -10.93 -40.23 -8.19
CA ALA A 80 -11.81 -41.03 -9.04
C ALA A 80 -11.23 -42.43 -9.29
N ARG A 81 -11.88 -43.40 -8.62
CA ARG A 81 -11.88 -44.87 -8.77
C ARG A 81 -10.76 -45.70 -8.14
#